data_AF-A0A436WFF2-F1
#
_entry.id   AF-A0A436WFF2-F1
#
_cell.length_a   1.000
_cell.length_b   1.000
_cell.length_c   1.000
_cell.angle_alpha   90.00
_cell.angle_beta   90.00
_cell.angle_gamma   90.00
#
_symmetry.space_group_name_H-M   'P 1'
#
loop_
_entity.id
_entity.type
_entity.pdbx_description
1 polymer ?
#
loop_
_entity_poly.entity_id
_entity_poly.type
_entity_poly.pdbx_seq_one_letter_code
_entity_poly.pdbx_strand_id
1 'polypeptide(L)'
;MDHTNHVRLTDAELTPAILEGATIYGPDDEKIGSVDHMHGSQVVIDVGGFLGIGAKPVAVPATQLDFMRDEDGDVHAVTFWTKDQLEDMPEHQD
;
A
#
# COMPACT_ATOMS: atom_id res chain seq x y z
N MET A 1 -12.16 4.04 -9.32
CA MET A 1 -13.10 4.20 -8.19
C MET A 1 -13.18 5.69 -7.87
N ASP A 2 -14.29 6.19 -7.30
CA ASP A 2 -14.39 7.63 -7.00
C ASP A 2 -13.84 7.89 -5.59
N HIS A 3 -12.57 8.30 -5.50
CA HIS A 3 -11.90 8.52 -4.21
C HIS A 3 -12.28 9.85 -3.56
N THR A 4 -13.19 10.61 -4.14
CA THR A 4 -13.56 11.96 -3.68
C THR A 4 -14.20 11.97 -2.29
N ASN A 5 -14.81 10.85 -1.86
CA ASN A 5 -15.46 10.72 -0.55
C ASN A 5 -14.59 10.01 0.50
N HIS A 6 -13.39 9.54 0.14
CA HIS A 6 -12.55 8.80 1.08
C HIS A 6 -11.82 9.75 2.03
N VAL A 7 -11.82 9.40 3.32
CA VAL A 7 -11.14 10.20 4.35
C VAL A 7 -9.67 9.84 4.34
N ARG A 8 -8.80 10.82 4.06
CA ARG A 8 -7.34 10.61 4.19
C ARG A 8 -6.96 10.36 5.64
N LEU A 9 -6.18 9.32 5.87
CA LEU A 9 -5.64 9.04 7.20
C LEU A 9 -4.65 10.13 7.59
N THR A 10 -4.66 10.51 8.86
CA THR A 10 -3.65 11.41 9.43
C THR A 10 -2.41 10.64 9.85
N ASP A 11 -1.25 11.31 10.01
CA ASP A 11 -0.01 10.67 10.50
C ASP A 11 -0.21 9.91 11.83
N ALA A 12 -1.14 10.36 12.68
CA ALA A 12 -1.47 9.69 13.93
C ALA A 12 -2.19 8.33 13.72
N GLU A 13 -2.85 8.13 12.58
CA GLU A 13 -3.53 6.91 12.19
C GLU A 13 -2.66 5.98 11.31
N LEU A 14 -1.51 6.47 10.83
CA LEU A 14 -0.53 5.67 10.07
C LEU A 14 0.23 4.71 11.01
N THR A 15 -0.50 3.78 11.59
CA THR A 15 0.02 2.77 12.51
C THR A 15 0.03 1.39 11.85
N PRO A 16 0.98 0.51 12.20
CA PRO A 16 1.05 -0.84 11.61
C PRO A 16 -0.29 -1.58 11.67
N ALA A 17 -0.99 -1.49 12.80
CA ALA A 17 -2.27 -2.16 13.01
C ALA A 17 -3.42 -1.67 12.10
N ILE A 18 -3.32 -0.45 11.56
CA ILE A 18 -4.32 0.12 10.65
C ILE A 18 -3.94 -0.11 9.19
N LEU A 19 -2.64 -0.09 8.90
CA LEU A 19 -2.13 -0.19 7.53
C LEU A 19 -1.91 -1.62 7.06
N GLU A 20 -1.63 -2.55 7.97
CA GLU A 20 -1.44 -3.97 7.68
C GLU A 20 -2.66 -4.56 6.98
N GLY A 21 -2.44 -5.21 5.83
CA GLY A 21 -3.51 -5.73 4.98
C GLY A 21 -4.22 -4.71 4.08
N ALA A 22 -3.88 -3.43 4.16
CA ALA A 22 -4.47 -2.41 3.29
C ALA A 22 -4.16 -2.70 1.81
N THR A 23 -5.16 -2.57 0.94
CA THR A 23 -4.97 -2.77 -0.50
C THR A 23 -4.30 -1.55 -1.11
N ILE A 24 -3.32 -1.78 -2.00
CA ILE A 24 -2.62 -0.70 -2.70
C ILE A 24 -3.05 -0.66 -4.16
N TYR A 25 -3.50 0.53 -4.56
CA TYR A 25 -3.90 0.85 -5.91
C TYR A 25 -2.86 1.78 -6.56
N GLY A 26 -2.54 1.51 -7.81
CA GLY A 26 -1.68 2.36 -8.62
C GLY A 26 -2.47 3.35 -9.46
N PRO A 27 -1.81 3.96 -10.47
CA PRO A 27 -2.48 4.69 -11.52
C PRO A 27 -3.61 3.88 -12.15
N ASP A 28 -4.67 4.56 -12.57
CA ASP A 28 -5.85 3.94 -13.20
C ASP A 28 -6.63 2.95 -12.31
N ASP A 29 -6.52 3.08 -10.98
CA ASP A 29 -7.16 2.19 -9.99
C ASP A 29 -6.74 0.71 -10.13
N GLU A 30 -5.57 0.44 -10.72
CA GLU A 30 -5.05 -0.92 -10.82
C GLU A 30 -4.66 -1.45 -9.44
N LYS A 31 -5.12 -2.66 -9.10
CA LYS A 31 -4.65 -3.35 -7.89
C LYS A 31 -3.21 -3.83 -8.08
N ILE A 32 -2.30 -3.24 -7.32
CA ILE A 32 -0.87 -3.54 -7.37
C ILE A 32 -0.53 -4.66 -6.38
N GLY A 33 -1.12 -4.58 -5.19
CA GLY A 33 -0.72 -5.42 -4.06
C GLY A 33 -1.44 -5.07 -2.77
N SER A 34 -0.81 -5.45 -1.66
CA SER A 34 -1.29 -5.15 -0.30
C SER A 34 -0.11 -4.85 0.62
N VAL A 35 -0.37 -4.09 1.68
CA VAL A 35 0.60 -3.87 2.75
C VAL A 35 0.82 -5.16 3.52
N ASP A 36 2.07 -5.59 3.62
CA ASP A 36 2.46 -6.71 4.49
C ASP A 36 2.67 -6.20 5.92
N HIS A 37 3.67 -5.34 6.13
CA HIS A 37 3.92 -4.73 7.44
C HIS A 37 4.63 -3.37 7.33
N MET A 38 4.69 -2.64 8.46
CA MET A 38 5.37 -1.35 8.53
C MET A 38 6.68 -1.46 9.31
N HIS A 39 7.77 -0.95 8.75
CA HIS A 39 9.09 -0.88 9.37
C HIS A 39 9.49 0.59 9.59
N GLY A 40 9.22 1.11 10.79
CA GLY A 40 9.49 2.52 11.12
C GLY A 40 8.65 3.48 10.27
N SER A 41 9.30 4.25 9.39
CA SER A 41 8.64 5.16 8.45
C SER A 41 8.44 4.56 7.04
N GLN A 42 8.81 3.29 6.85
CA GLN A 42 8.63 2.57 5.59
C GLN A 42 7.50 1.55 5.72
N VAL A 43 6.82 1.30 4.62
CA VAL A 43 5.76 0.30 4.48
C VAL A 43 6.25 -0.73 3.49
N VAL A 44 6.23 -1.99 3.90
CA VAL A 44 6.52 -3.14 3.04
C VAL A 44 5.24 -3.52 2.32
N ILE A 45 5.32 -3.53 1.00
CA ILE A 45 4.22 -3.84 0.10
C ILE A 45 4.53 -5.16 -0.59
N ASP A 46 3.59 -6.08 -0.54
CA ASP A 46 3.60 -7.28 -1.37
C ASP A 46 3.07 -6.93 -2.76
N VAL A 47 3.99 -6.81 -3.72
CA VAL A 47 3.71 -6.44 -5.10
C VAL A 47 3.53 -7.70 -5.93
N GLY A 48 2.37 -7.84 -6.58
CA GLY A 48 2.06 -9.04 -7.35
C GLY A 48 1.86 -10.29 -6.46
N GLY A 49 1.71 -11.45 -7.10
CA GLY A 49 1.38 -12.71 -6.42
C GLY A 49 -0.06 -12.76 -5.88
N PHE A 50 -0.47 -13.94 -5.43
CA PHE A 50 -1.75 -14.12 -4.74
C PHE A 50 -1.41 -14.67 -3.35
N LEU A 51 -1.70 -13.90 -2.29
CA LEU A 51 -1.51 -14.31 -0.89
C LEU A 51 -0.07 -14.81 -0.57
N GLY A 52 0.95 -13.99 -0.84
CA GLY A 52 2.35 -14.28 -0.47
C GLY A 52 3.08 -15.31 -1.35
N ILE A 53 2.41 -15.97 -2.29
CA ILE A 53 3.06 -16.85 -3.26
C ILE A 53 3.36 -16.06 -4.53
N GLY A 54 4.66 -15.85 -4.79
CA GLY A 54 5.13 -15.05 -5.92
C GLY A 54 4.88 -13.55 -5.76
N ALA A 55 4.55 -13.10 -4.55
CA ALA A 55 4.55 -11.69 -4.20
C ALA A 55 5.99 -11.26 -3.92
N LYS A 56 6.34 -10.06 -4.37
CA LYS A 56 7.64 -9.45 -4.12
C LYS A 56 7.48 -8.39 -3.03
N PRO A 57 8.12 -8.55 -1.85
CA PRO A 57 8.08 -7.52 -0.82
C PRO A 57 8.94 -6.33 -1.26
N VAL A 58 8.36 -5.13 -1.24
CA VAL A 58 9.02 -3.88 -1.62
C VAL A 58 8.78 -2.84 -0.54
N ALA A 59 9.86 -2.32 0.05
CA ALA A 59 9.77 -1.28 1.07
C ALA A 59 9.73 0.10 0.43
N VAL A 60 8.63 0.83 0.63
CA VAL A 60 8.47 2.23 0.19
C VAL A 60 8.22 3.16 1.37
N PRO A 61 8.57 4.45 1.27
CA PRO A 61 8.25 5.41 2.33
C PRO A 61 6.73 5.57 2.47
N ALA A 62 6.20 5.54 3.70
CA ALA A 62 4.77 5.75 3.93
C ALA A 62 4.27 7.09 3.37
N THR A 63 5.13 8.10 3.33
CA THR A 63 4.85 9.43 2.77
C THR A 63 4.66 9.45 1.25
N GLN A 64 5.01 8.36 0.55
CA GLN A 64 4.74 8.19 -0.89
C GLN A 64 3.43 7.44 -1.18
N LEU A 65 2.73 7.03 -0.12
CA LEU A 65 1.43 6.37 -0.18
C LEU A 65 0.38 7.30 0.40
N ASP A 66 -0.68 7.56 -0.35
CA ASP A 66 -1.84 8.28 0.16
C ASP A 66 -2.82 7.24 0.74
N PHE A 67 -2.78 7.07 2.06
CA PHE A 67 -3.71 6.20 2.77
C PHE A 67 -5.06 6.89 2.97
N MET A 68 -6.12 6.15 2.65
CA MET A 68 -7.49 6.59 2.74
C MET A 68 -8.34 5.51 3.38
N ARG A 69 -9.42 5.94 4.03
CA ARG A 69 -10.45 5.08 4.58
C ARG A 69 -11.75 5.36 3.83
N ASP A 70 -12.42 4.31 3.40
CA ASP A 70 -13.73 4.41 2.76
C ASP A 70 -14.87 4.52 3.79
N GLU A 71 -16.12 4.53 3.31
CA GLU A 71 -17.31 4.65 4.14
C GLU A 71 -17.58 3.41 5.01
N ASP A 72 -17.10 2.24 4.58
CA ASP A 72 -17.22 0.97 5.31
C ASP A 72 -16.15 0.81 6.40
N GLY A 73 -15.13 1.67 6.37
CA GLY A 73 -14.02 1.69 7.31
C GLY A 73 -12.79 0.93 6.82
N ASP A 74 -12.83 0.42 5.59
CA ASP A 74 -11.72 -0.28 4.96
C ASP A 74 -10.63 0.72 4.57
N VAL A 75 -9.38 0.33 4.84
CA VAL A 75 -8.21 1.16 4.58
C VAL A 75 -7.54 0.69 3.29
N HIS A 76 -7.27 1.63 2.41
CA HIS A 76 -6.50 1.41 1.20
C HIS A 76 -5.49 2.53 0.99
N ALA A 77 -4.49 2.26 0.15
CA ALA A 77 -3.52 3.24 -0.26
C ALA A 77 -3.57 3.45 -1.75
N VAL A 78 -3.29 4.67 -2.19
CA VAL A 78 -2.96 4.95 -3.60
C VAL A 78 -1.51 5.35 -3.71
N THR A 79 -0.87 4.89 -4.78
CA THR A 79 0.52 5.22 -5.11
C THR A 79 0.60 5.77 -6.53
N PHE A 80 1.59 6.61 -6.78
CA PHE A 80 1.93 7.07 -8.13
C PHE A 80 2.75 6.04 -8.91
N TRP A 81 3.28 5.02 -8.23
CA TRP A 81 4.07 3.96 -8.85
C TRP A 81 3.17 2.97 -9.58
N THR A 82 3.58 2.52 -10.76
CA THR A 82 2.92 1.38 -11.42
C THR A 82 3.39 0.06 -10.82
N LYS A 83 2.65 -1.02 -11.10
CA LYS A 83 3.02 -2.37 -10.69
C LYS A 83 4.41 -2.74 -11.18
N ASP A 84 4.67 -2.54 -12.48
CA ASP A 84 5.96 -2.83 -13.09
C ASP A 84 7.11 -2.04 -12.43
N GLN A 85 6.87 -0.77 -12.07
CA GLN A 85 7.89 0.04 -11.39
C GLN A 85 8.23 -0.50 -10.01
N LEU A 86 7.24 -0.95 -9.24
CA LEU A 86 7.48 -1.59 -7.94
C LEU A 86 8.12 -2.97 -8.12
N GLU A 87 7.75 -3.74 -9.13
CA GLU A 87 8.39 -5.02 -9.47
C GLU A 87 9.87 -4.84 -9.87
N ASP A 88 10.26 -3.71 -10.45
CA ASP A 88 11.65 -3.36 -10.76
C ASP A 88 12.45 -2.84 -9.55
N MET A 89 11.80 -2.45 -8.45
CA MET A 89 12.49 -2.00 -7.24
C MET A 89 13.27 -3.14 -6.56
N PRO A 90 14.31 -2.84 -5.77
CA PRO A 90 14.97 -3.85 -4.97
C PRO A 90 13.97 -4.54 -4.03
N GLU A 91 14.04 -5.87 -3.99
CA GLU A 91 13.27 -6.67 -3.04
C GLU A 91 13.70 -6.31 -1.61
N HIS A 92 12.73 -6.11 -0.74
CA HIS A 92 12.99 -6.02 0.68
C HIS A 92 13.34 -7.42 1.20
N GLN A 93 14.53 -7.56 1.78
CA GLN A 93 14.95 -8.76 2.48
C GLN A 93 15.17 -8.38 3.94
N ASP A 94 14.28 -8.87 4.82
CA ASP A 94 14.44 -8.84 6.27
C ASP A 94 15.64 -9.69 6.75
#